data_AF-A0BCQ7-F1
#
_entry.id   AF-A0BCQ7-F1
#
_cell.length_a   1.000
_cell.length_b   1.000
_cell.length_c   1.000
_cell.angle_alpha   90.00
_cell.angle_beta   90.00
_cell.angle_gamma   90.00
#
_symmetry.space_group_name_H-M   'P 1'
#
loop_
_entity.id
_entity.type
_entity.pdbx_description
1 polymer ?
#
loop_
_entity_poly.entity_id
_entity_poly.type
_entity_poly.pdbx_seq_one_letter_code
_entity_poly.pdbx_strand_id
1 'polypeptide(L)'
;MIFTSLNQLCEENNLSLKTTELAAQLFQKCFSQKCCNLSNILLIAITSLFISIKYNECSNLTQINLQDCILLGNGNYTEKDFLEMELKILNLINFDVNLPTISDFLQEETIQYVDLVLFVTLDSKFWSFSKLDLFQAILAFANKPKKDQNEITTNVFYSHQYQIMNIIQTKVNMLTAISNDQKTNLKQQRKRIQKQKLRIKKRNQRGFNQNKLDVQI
;
A
#
# COMPACT_ATOMS: atom_id res chain seq x y z
N MET A 1 -0.56 -6.04 5.77
CA MET A 1 0.77 -6.68 5.88
C MET A 1 1.09 -7.48 4.61
N ILE A 2 0.20 -8.36 4.12
CA ILE A 2 0.49 -9.14 2.90
C ILE A 2 0.45 -8.28 1.63
N PHE A 3 -0.55 -7.42 1.48
CA PHE A 3 -0.62 -6.49 0.34
C PHE A 3 0.49 -5.44 0.31
N THR A 4 1.01 -5.03 1.46
CA THR A 4 2.14 -4.10 1.54
C THR A 4 3.43 -4.76 1.06
N SER A 5 3.64 -6.04 1.37
CA SER A 5 4.77 -6.83 0.86
C SER A 5 4.64 -7.13 -0.63
N LEU A 6 3.41 -7.40 -1.12
CA LEU A 6 3.12 -7.53 -2.55
C LEU A 6 3.44 -6.24 -3.31
N ASN A 7 2.99 -5.09 -2.80
CA ASN A 7 3.25 -3.80 -3.45
C ASN A 7 4.75 -3.49 -3.51
N GLN A 8 5.48 -3.73 -2.42
CA GLN A 8 6.93 -3.57 -2.40
C GLN A 8 7.61 -4.45 -3.47
N LEU A 9 7.18 -5.71 -3.60
CA LEU A 9 7.70 -6.61 -4.62
C LEU A 9 7.40 -6.13 -6.05
N CYS A 10 6.20 -5.59 -6.28
CA CYS A 10 5.86 -4.99 -7.57
C CYS A 10 6.73 -3.77 -7.88
N GLU A 11 6.98 -2.91 -6.90
CA GLU A 11 7.86 -1.74 -7.04
C GLU A 11 9.32 -2.15 -7.33
N GLU A 12 9.86 -3.13 -6.59
CA GLU A 12 11.22 -3.63 -6.78
C GLU A 12 11.45 -4.21 -8.17
N ASN A 13 10.41 -4.78 -8.78
CA ASN A 13 10.47 -5.40 -10.11
C ASN A 13 9.93 -4.49 -11.23
N ASN A 14 9.62 -3.23 -10.94
CA ASN A 14 9.04 -2.25 -11.88
C ASN A 14 7.81 -2.81 -12.64
N LEU A 15 6.96 -3.58 -11.96
CA LEU A 15 5.77 -4.16 -12.57
C LEU A 15 4.73 -3.06 -12.86
N SER A 16 3.95 -3.25 -13.93
CA SER A 16 2.90 -2.30 -14.27
C SER A 16 1.83 -2.25 -13.19
N LEU A 17 1.17 -1.08 -13.06
CA LEU A 17 0.02 -0.91 -12.16
C LEU A 17 -1.06 -1.97 -12.42
N LYS A 18 -1.29 -2.28 -13.71
CA LYS A 18 -2.25 -3.30 -14.15
C LYS A 18 -1.92 -4.68 -13.58
N THR A 19 -0.65 -5.06 -13.51
CA THR A 19 -0.19 -6.32 -12.90
C THR A 19 -0.50 -6.37 -11.40
N THR A 20 -0.22 -5.29 -10.67
CA THR A 20 -0.52 -5.21 -9.23
C THR A 20 -2.02 -5.29 -8.96
N GLU A 21 -2.83 -4.60 -9.77
CA GLU A 21 -4.28 -4.63 -9.64
C GLU A 21 -4.87 -6.01 -9.94
N LEU A 22 -4.41 -6.67 -11.01
CA LEU A 22 -4.84 -8.02 -11.34
C LEU A 22 -4.47 -9.02 -10.23
N ALA A 23 -3.26 -8.92 -9.67
CA ALA A 23 -2.82 -9.77 -8.58
C ALA A 23 -3.71 -9.63 -7.34
N ALA A 24 -4.07 -8.38 -6.99
CA ALA A 24 -4.97 -8.10 -5.89
C ALA A 24 -6.40 -8.66 -6.13
N GLN A 25 -6.89 -8.58 -7.38
CA GLN A 25 -8.19 -9.14 -7.75
C GLN A 25 -8.22 -10.67 -7.66
N LEU A 26 -7.19 -11.34 -8.18
CA LEU A 26 -7.07 -12.81 -8.08
C LEU A 26 -7.01 -13.27 -6.62
N PHE A 27 -6.19 -12.59 -5.81
CA PHE A 27 -6.12 -12.85 -4.38
C PHE A 27 -7.49 -12.67 -3.69
N GLN A 28 -8.16 -11.55 -3.98
CA GLN A 28 -9.49 -11.26 -3.41
C GLN A 28 -10.49 -12.36 -3.76
N LYS A 29 -10.53 -12.81 -5.03
CA LYS A 29 -11.44 -13.88 -5.46
C LYS A 29 -11.19 -15.15 -4.65
N CYS A 30 -9.93 -15.55 -4.48
CA CYS A 30 -9.56 -16.70 -3.65
C CYS A 30 -10.05 -16.56 -2.21
N PHE A 31 -9.79 -15.39 -1.60
CA PHE A 31 -10.17 -15.11 -0.22
C PHE A 31 -11.69 -15.13 -0.02
N SER A 32 -12.44 -14.61 -0.99
CA SER A 32 -13.91 -14.51 -0.92
C SER A 32 -14.63 -15.86 -0.99
N GLN A 33 -14.10 -16.84 -1.73
CA GLN A 33 -14.73 -18.15 -1.89
C GLN A 33 -14.40 -19.14 -0.76
N LYS A 34 -13.79 -18.68 0.34
CA LYS A 34 -13.32 -19.51 1.48
C LYS A 34 -12.43 -20.69 1.05
N CYS A 35 -11.81 -20.63 -0.12
CA CYS A 35 -10.84 -21.61 -0.58
C CYS A 35 -9.51 -21.57 0.20
N CYS A 36 -9.40 -20.68 1.20
CA CYS A 36 -8.14 -20.33 1.82
C CYS A 36 -8.10 -20.76 3.29
N ASN A 37 -7.20 -21.67 3.62
CA ASN A 37 -6.68 -21.78 4.98
C ASN A 37 -5.75 -20.57 5.23
N LEU A 38 -5.77 -20.00 6.44
CA LEU A 38 -4.92 -18.87 6.82
C LEU A 38 -3.42 -19.17 6.60
N SER A 39 -3.03 -20.45 6.69
CA SER A 39 -1.67 -20.94 6.44
C SER A 39 -1.19 -20.77 4.99
N ASN A 40 -2.09 -20.59 4.03
CA ASN A 40 -1.76 -20.54 2.61
C ASN A 40 -1.88 -19.14 2.02
N ILE A 41 -2.10 -18.10 2.85
CA ILE A 41 -2.35 -16.75 2.32
C ILE A 41 -1.13 -16.22 1.54
N LEU A 42 0.09 -16.49 2.02
CA LEU A 42 1.31 -16.08 1.32
C LEU A 42 1.46 -16.80 -0.02
N LEU A 43 1.22 -18.11 -0.07
CA LEU A 43 1.21 -18.89 -1.31
C LEU A 43 0.21 -18.32 -2.32
N ILE A 44 -1.03 -18.04 -1.89
CA ILE A 44 -2.06 -17.45 -2.76
C ILE A 44 -1.62 -16.08 -3.28
N ALA A 45 -1.05 -15.24 -2.42
CA ALA A 45 -0.57 -13.91 -2.79
C ALA A 45 0.51 -13.96 -3.87
N ILE A 46 1.55 -14.79 -3.66
CA ILE A 46 2.65 -14.92 -4.61
C ILE A 46 2.17 -15.57 -5.91
N THR A 47 1.36 -16.63 -5.84
CA THR A 47 0.82 -17.28 -7.04
C THR A 47 -0.10 -16.34 -7.83
N SER A 48 -0.92 -15.52 -7.16
CA SER A 48 -1.76 -14.51 -7.82
C SER A 48 -0.91 -13.49 -8.58
N LEU A 49 0.19 -13.04 -7.98
CA LEU A 49 1.14 -12.16 -8.65
C LEU A 49 1.83 -12.84 -9.84
N PHE A 50 2.27 -14.09 -9.67
CA PHE A 50 2.90 -14.87 -10.73
C PHE A 50 2.00 -15.03 -11.97
N ILE A 51 0.70 -15.34 -11.77
CA ILE A 51 -0.28 -15.39 -12.86
C ILE A 51 -0.41 -14.02 -13.54
N SER A 52 -0.47 -12.95 -12.74
CA SER A 52 -0.65 -11.58 -13.25
C SER A 52 0.54 -11.11 -14.09
N ILE A 53 1.76 -11.43 -13.66
CA ILE A 53 3.00 -11.16 -14.40
C ILE A 53 2.96 -11.89 -15.74
N LYS A 54 2.68 -13.20 -15.74
CA LYS A 54 2.60 -13.99 -16.97
C LYS A 54 1.57 -13.45 -17.96
N TYR A 55 0.50 -12.84 -17.47
CA TYR A 55 -0.57 -12.30 -18.28
C TYR A 55 -0.27 -10.90 -18.86
N ASN A 56 0.23 -9.97 -18.05
CA ASN A 56 0.39 -8.57 -18.46
C ASN A 56 1.80 -8.21 -18.92
N GLU A 57 2.84 -8.89 -18.41
CA GLU A 57 4.23 -8.47 -18.58
C GLU A 57 4.93 -9.23 -19.72
N CYS A 58 4.19 -9.77 -20.70
CA CYS A 58 4.74 -10.60 -21.78
C CYS A 58 5.84 -9.90 -22.61
N SER A 59 5.85 -8.57 -22.65
CA SER A 59 6.82 -7.75 -23.38
C SER A 59 7.99 -7.24 -22.53
N ASN A 60 7.90 -7.33 -21.20
CA ASN A 60 8.92 -6.80 -20.29
C ASN A 60 9.96 -7.89 -19.98
N LEU A 61 11.24 -7.50 -19.93
CA LEU A 61 12.39 -8.37 -19.63
C LEU A 61 12.40 -8.91 -18.19
N THR A 62 11.38 -8.58 -17.40
CA THR A 62 11.25 -8.97 -16.00
C THR A 62 10.79 -10.42 -15.90
N GLN A 63 11.74 -11.35 -15.91
CA GLN A 63 11.49 -12.78 -15.77
C GLN A 63 11.44 -13.19 -14.29
N ILE A 64 10.37 -12.81 -13.57
CA ILE A 64 10.05 -13.51 -12.32
C ILE A 64 9.66 -14.94 -12.72
N ASN A 65 10.53 -15.89 -12.41
CA ASN A 65 10.29 -17.30 -12.67
C ASN A 65 9.78 -18.01 -11.42
N LEU A 66 9.51 -19.30 -11.55
CA LEU A 66 8.96 -20.12 -10.46
C LEU A 66 9.91 -20.23 -9.26
N GLN A 67 11.23 -20.24 -9.49
CA GLN A 67 12.23 -20.29 -8.41
C GLN A 67 12.24 -18.98 -7.62
N ASP A 68 12.07 -17.84 -8.28
CA ASP A 68 11.94 -16.54 -7.60
C ASP A 68 10.70 -16.53 -6.69
N CYS A 69 9.58 -17.10 -7.16
CA CYS A 69 8.37 -17.25 -6.36
C CYS A 69 8.58 -18.13 -5.11
N ILE A 70 9.35 -19.22 -5.25
CA ILE A 70 9.71 -20.10 -4.12
C ILE A 70 10.57 -19.36 -3.10
N LEU A 71 11.53 -18.56 -3.55
CA LEU A 71 12.36 -17.71 -2.69
C LEU A 71 11.51 -16.69 -1.93
N LEU A 72 10.54 -16.06 -2.59
CA LEU A 72 9.60 -15.13 -1.95
C LEU A 72 8.70 -15.80 -0.89
N GLY A 73 8.45 -17.10 -1.05
CA GLY A 73 7.79 -17.92 -0.05
C GLY A 73 8.63 -18.22 1.19
N ASN A 74 9.88 -17.72 1.27
CA ASN A 74 10.88 -18.04 2.29
C ASN A 74 11.12 -19.57 2.42
N GLY A 75 11.02 -20.30 1.32
CA GLY A 75 11.21 -21.77 1.30
C GLY A 75 10.09 -22.56 1.98
N ASN A 76 8.98 -21.93 2.38
CA ASN A 76 7.87 -22.61 3.03
C ASN A 76 6.99 -23.41 2.07
N TYR A 77 7.18 -23.23 0.76
CA TYR A 77 6.37 -23.83 -0.29
C TYR A 77 7.27 -24.44 -1.37
N THR A 78 6.88 -25.59 -1.86
CA THR A 78 7.55 -26.31 -2.93
C THR A 78 7.04 -25.85 -4.30
N GLU A 79 7.78 -26.19 -5.35
CA GLU A 79 7.32 -26.02 -6.74
C GLU A 79 5.93 -26.63 -6.97
N LYS A 80 5.68 -27.82 -6.42
CA LYS A 80 4.39 -28.49 -6.51
C LYS A 80 3.27 -27.67 -5.87
N ASP A 81 3.52 -27.06 -4.70
CA ASP A 81 2.54 -26.22 -4.02
C ASP A 81 2.16 -25.00 -4.87
N PHE A 82 3.14 -24.38 -5.54
CA PHE A 82 2.90 -23.26 -6.44
C PHE A 82 2.09 -23.66 -7.67
N LEU A 83 2.44 -24.76 -8.33
CA LEU A 83 1.73 -25.23 -9.53
C LEU A 83 0.30 -25.68 -9.20
N GLU A 84 0.10 -26.36 -8.07
CA GLU A 84 -1.24 -26.73 -7.60
C GLU A 84 -2.07 -25.50 -7.24
N MET A 85 -1.46 -24.51 -6.57
CA MET A 85 -2.15 -23.26 -6.27
C MET A 85 -2.49 -22.51 -7.56
N GLU A 86 -1.59 -22.48 -8.53
CA GLU A 86 -1.82 -21.80 -9.80
C GLU A 86 -3.04 -22.37 -10.51
N LEU A 87 -3.09 -23.70 -10.64
CA LEU A 87 -4.22 -24.40 -11.23
C LEU A 87 -5.52 -24.14 -10.44
N LYS A 88 -5.47 -24.12 -9.10
CA LYS A 88 -6.63 -23.80 -8.26
C LYS A 88 -7.16 -22.39 -8.52
N ILE A 89 -6.27 -21.39 -8.59
CA ILE A 89 -6.65 -19.99 -8.85
C ILE A 89 -7.24 -19.85 -10.25
N LEU A 90 -6.61 -20.45 -11.27
CA LEU A 90 -7.10 -20.41 -12.64
C LEU A 90 -8.47 -21.08 -12.79
N ASN A 91 -8.66 -22.25 -12.17
CA ASN A 91 -9.97 -22.90 -12.12
C ASN A 91 -11.03 -22.02 -11.45
N LEU A 92 -10.68 -21.34 -10.36
CA LEU A 92 -11.59 -20.43 -9.64
C LEU A 92 -12.18 -19.34 -10.53
N ILE A 93 -11.37 -18.86 -11.47
CA ILE A 93 -11.75 -17.81 -12.42
C ILE A 93 -12.16 -18.37 -13.78
N ASN A 94 -12.33 -19.68 -13.91
CA ASN A 94 -12.61 -20.37 -15.19
C ASN A 94 -11.61 -20.02 -16.29
N PHE A 95 -10.33 -19.85 -15.92
CA PHE A 95 -9.24 -19.39 -16.79
C PHE A 95 -9.46 -18.00 -17.43
N ASP A 96 -10.46 -17.24 -16.97
CA ASP A 96 -10.69 -15.87 -17.40
C ASP A 96 -9.85 -14.89 -16.57
N VAL A 97 -8.63 -14.64 -17.06
CA VAL A 97 -7.67 -13.70 -16.47
C VAL A 97 -7.90 -12.27 -16.97
N ASN A 98 -8.78 -12.05 -17.96
CA ASN A 98 -9.05 -10.74 -18.56
C ASN A 98 -10.00 -9.90 -17.68
N LEU A 99 -9.61 -9.73 -16.42
CA LEU A 99 -10.38 -9.00 -15.43
C LEU A 99 -10.09 -7.50 -15.58
N PRO A 100 -11.12 -6.65 -15.75
CA PRO A 100 -10.92 -5.23 -15.88
C PRO A 100 -10.25 -4.68 -14.61
N THR A 101 -9.24 -3.82 -14.78
CA THR A 101 -8.59 -3.07 -13.71
C THR A 101 -9.07 -1.61 -13.71
N ILE A 102 -8.74 -0.84 -12.68
CA ILE A 102 -8.97 0.61 -12.69
C ILE A 102 -8.07 1.26 -13.76
N SER A 103 -6.84 0.75 -13.91
CA SER A 103 -5.93 1.18 -14.98
C SER A 103 -6.46 1.01 -16.39
N ASP A 104 -7.34 0.05 -16.67
CA ASP A 104 -7.96 -0.09 -18.00
C ASP A 104 -8.87 1.09 -18.36
N PHE A 105 -9.38 1.83 -17.38
CA PHE A 105 -10.21 3.02 -17.58
C PHE A 105 -9.40 4.32 -17.56
N LEU A 106 -8.14 4.28 -17.11
CA LEU A 106 -7.23 5.42 -17.09
C LEU A 106 -6.51 5.51 -18.44
N GLN A 107 -6.70 6.63 -19.15
CA GLN A 107 -5.87 6.95 -20.32
C GLN A 107 -4.44 7.34 -19.88
N GLU A 108 -3.49 7.45 -20.83
CA GLU A 108 -2.02 7.54 -20.65
C GLU A 108 -1.49 8.53 -19.58
N GLU A 109 -2.31 9.48 -19.09
CA GLU A 109 -2.03 10.42 -17.98
C GLU A 109 -1.94 9.73 -16.58
N THR A 110 -1.69 8.43 -16.58
CA THR A 110 -1.77 7.46 -15.48
C THR A 110 -0.90 7.77 -14.26
N ILE A 111 0.23 8.47 -14.43
CA ILE A 111 1.24 8.67 -13.38
C ILE A 111 0.66 9.43 -12.17
N GLN A 112 -0.28 10.36 -12.40
CA GLN A 112 -0.81 11.20 -11.32
C GLN A 112 -1.65 10.42 -10.29
N TYR A 113 -2.24 9.29 -10.69
CA TYR A 113 -3.22 8.59 -9.85
C TYR A 113 -2.72 7.26 -9.30
N VAL A 114 -1.50 6.83 -9.62
CA VAL A 114 -0.94 5.52 -9.24
C VAL A 114 -1.11 5.25 -7.75
N ASP A 115 -0.69 6.19 -6.89
CA ASP A 115 -0.77 6.03 -5.43
C ASP A 115 -2.21 5.85 -4.95
N LEU A 116 -3.17 6.57 -5.55
CA LEU A 116 -4.58 6.50 -5.17
C LEU A 116 -5.24 5.22 -5.67
N VAL A 117 -4.87 4.75 -6.86
CA VAL A 117 -5.30 3.45 -7.40
C VAL A 117 -4.77 2.31 -6.54
N LEU A 118 -3.49 2.33 -6.17
CA LEU A 118 -2.90 1.34 -5.27
C LEU A 118 -3.56 1.38 -3.90
N PHE A 119 -3.75 2.58 -3.34
CA PHE A 119 -4.43 2.78 -2.06
C PHE A 119 -5.82 2.13 -2.03
N VAL A 120 -6.62 2.36 -3.08
CA VAL A 120 -7.96 1.76 -3.19
C VAL A 120 -7.88 0.25 -3.43
N THR A 121 -6.97 -0.21 -4.27
CA THR A 121 -6.87 -1.62 -4.68
C THR A 121 -6.45 -2.54 -3.53
N LEU A 122 -5.49 -2.11 -2.71
CA LEU A 122 -4.91 -2.91 -1.64
C LEU A 122 -5.75 -2.93 -0.36
N ASP A 123 -6.84 -2.16 -0.33
CA ASP A 123 -7.64 -1.96 0.88
C ASP A 123 -8.98 -2.69 0.76
N SER A 124 -9.19 -3.64 1.69
CA SER A 124 -10.32 -4.56 1.66
C SER A 124 -11.68 -3.88 1.74
N LYS A 125 -11.76 -2.62 2.20
CA LYS A 125 -13.02 -1.87 2.20
C LYS A 125 -13.53 -1.56 0.80
N PHE A 126 -12.65 -1.56 -0.22
CA PHE A 126 -13.03 -1.20 -1.58
C PHE A 126 -13.35 -2.40 -2.49
N TRP A 127 -13.13 -3.61 -1.99
CA TRP A 127 -13.26 -4.86 -2.74
C TRP A 127 -14.67 -5.15 -3.26
N SER A 128 -15.70 -4.60 -2.61
CA SER A 128 -17.09 -4.76 -3.03
C SER A 128 -17.52 -3.83 -4.16
N PHE A 129 -16.73 -2.79 -4.49
CA PHE A 129 -17.10 -1.81 -5.51
C PHE A 129 -16.62 -2.24 -6.90
N SER A 130 -17.37 -1.84 -7.93
CA SER A 130 -16.95 -2.06 -9.32
C SER A 130 -15.72 -1.20 -9.66
N LYS A 131 -14.86 -1.68 -10.57
CA LYS A 131 -13.66 -0.93 -10.97
C LYS A 131 -14.01 0.40 -11.63
N LEU A 132 -15.13 0.46 -12.34
CA LEU A 132 -15.65 1.70 -12.93
C LEU A 132 -16.08 2.71 -11.86
N ASP A 133 -16.79 2.27 -10.81
CA ASP A 133 -17.20 3.16 -9.71
C ASP A 133 -15.99 3.69 -8.96
N LEU A 134 -15.00 2.83 -8.71
CA LEU A 134 -13.73 3.21 -8.08
C LEU A 134 -12.98 4.23 -8.93
N PHE A 135 -12.87 3.99 -10.24
CA PHE A 135 -12.28 4.92 -11.20
C PHE A 135 -12.95 6.30 -11.15
N GLN A 136 -14.28 6.35 -11.25
CA GLN A 136 -15.04 7.60 -11.21
C GLN A 136 -14.87 8.34 -9.88
N ALA A 137 -14.87 7.61 -8.76
CA ALA A 137 -14.64 8.18 -7.44
C ALA A 137 -13.22 8.73 -7.27
N ILE A 138 -12.21 8.05 -7.82
CA ILE A 138 -10.80 8.48 -7.84
C ILE A 138 -10.68 9.81 -8.61
N LEU A 139 -11.26 9.91 -9.81
CA LEU A 139 -11.25 11.14 -10.60
C LEU A 139 -11.97 12.29 -9.89
N ALA A 140 -13.15 12.02 -9.33
CA ALA A 140 -13.91 13.03 -8.59
C ALA A 140 -13.17 13.51 -7.34
N PHE A 141 -12.47 12.60 -6.65
CA PHE A 141 -11.67 12.94 -5.48
C PHE A 141 -10.45 13.78 -5.85
N ALA A 142 -9.72 13.40 -6.90
CA ALA A 142 -8.50 14.09 -7.27
C ALA A 142 -8.76 15.48 -7.89
N ASN A 143 -9.87 15.64 -8.61
CA ASN A 143 -10.25 16.91 -9.23
C ASN A 143 -11.03 17.85 -8.29
N LYS A 144 -11.34 17.44 -7.05
CA LYS A 144 -12.03 18.31 -6.10
C LYS A 144 -11.12 19.49 -5.69
N PRO A 145 -11.58 20.74 -5.82
CA PRO A 145 -10.81 21.89 -5.38
C PRO A 145 -10.58 21.81 -3.86
N LYS A 146 -9.35 22.10 -3.42
CA LYS A 146 -8.92 21.99 -2.00
C LYS A 146 -9.76 22.82 -1.01
N LYS A 147 -10.58 23.76 -1.49
CA LYS A 147 -11.46 24.61 -0.67
C LYS A 147 -12.78 23.93 -0.28
N ASP A 148 -13.23 22.91 -1.04
CA ASP A 148 -14.58 22.32 -0.90
C ASP A 148 -14.55 20.89 -0.32
N GLN A 149 -13.42 20.46 0.27
CA GLN A 149 -13.31 19.14 0.90
C GLN A 149 -14.22 18.96 2.14
N ASN A 150 -14.89 20.03 2.59
CA ASN A 150 -15.79 20.03 3.74
C ASN A 150 -17.28 20.15 3.40
N GLU A 151 -17.67 20.42 2.14
CA GLU A 151 -19.08 20.59 1.77
C GLU A 151 -19.63 19.37 1.02
N ILE A 152 -20.66 18.80 1.61
CA ILE A 152 -21.39 17.62 1.18
C ILE A 152 -22.60 18.10 0.39
N THR A 153 -22.56 18.01 -0.93
CA THR A 153 -23.73 18.24 -1.79
C THR A 153 -24.23 16.92 -2.36
N THR A 154 -25.42 16.53 -1.91
CA THR A 154 -26.10 15.27 -2.23
C THR A 154 -26.93 15.41 -3.50
N ASN A 155 -26.57 14.64 -4.54
CA ASN A 155 -27.46 14.29 -5.64
C ASN A 155 -27.46 12.77 -5.83
N VAL A 156 -28.63 12.18 -6.05
CA VAL A 156 -28.95 10.76 -5.85
C VAL A 156 -28.14 9.80 -6.76
N PHE A 157 -27.66 10.26 -7.92
CA PHE A 157 -26.73 9.49 -8.78
C PHE A 157 -25.32 9.32 -8.20
N TYR A 158 -24.92 10.20 -7.28
CA TYR A 158 -23.61 10.16 -6.62
C TYR A 158 -23.58 9.27 -5.39
N SER A 159 -24.68 8.61 -4.99
CA SER A 159 -24.78 7.89 -3.72
C SER A 159 -23.61 6.93 -3.46
N HIS A 160 -23.26 6.08 -4.44
CA HIS A 160 -22.23 5.06 -4.26
C HIS A 160 -20.81 5.64 -4.39
N GLN A 161 -20.57 6.47 -5.40
CA GLN A 161 -19.31 7.20 -5.55
C GLN A 161 -19.00 8.08 -4.34
N TYR A 162 -20.02 8.73 -3.78
CA TYR A 162 -19.93 9.56 -2.59
C TYR A 162 -19.56 8.74 -1.34
N GLN A 163 -20.13 7.52 -1.20
CA GLN A 163 -19.70 6.59 -0.15
C GLN A 163 -18.21 6.23 -0.30
N ILE A 164 -17.77 5.89 -1.53
CA ILE A 164 -16.37 5.57 -1.83
C ILE A 164 -15.47 6.78 -1.51
N MET A 165 -15.83 7.97 -1.97
CA MET A 165 -15.10 9.21 -1.71
C MET A 165 -15.00 9.53 -0.22
N ASN A 166 -16.06 9.32 0.56
CA ASN A 166 -16.03 9.51 2.00
C ASN A 166 -15.09 8.53 2.69
N ILE A 167 -15.06 7.26 2.25
CA ILE A 167 -14.12 6.26 2.77
C ILE A 167 -12.68 6.69 2.44
N ILE A 168 -12.42 7.11 1.20
CA ILE A 168 -11.11 7.64 0.77
C ILE A 168 -10.71 8.84 1.64
N GLN A 169 -11.54 9.88 1.71
CA GLN A 169 -11.26 11.09 2.48
C GLN A 169 -11.00 10.79 3.95
N THR A 170 -11.83 9.94 4.56
CA THR A 170 -11.68 9.55 5.97
C THR A 170 -10.33 8.89 6.21
N LYS A 171 -9.92 7.96 5.35
CA LYS A 171 -8.65 7.25 5.50
C LYS A 171 -7.45 8.14 5.21
N VAL A 172 -7.52 9.01 4.20
CA VAL A 172 -6.47 10.00 3.91
C VAL A 172 -6.30 10.96 5.10
N ASN A 173 -7.41 11.40 5.72
CA ASN A 173 -7.38 12.24 6.92
C ASN A 173 -6.75 11.50 8.11
N MET A 174 -7.05 10.22 8.30
CA MET A 174 -6.40 9.41 9.34
C MET A 174 -4.90 9.28 9.12
N LEU A 175 -4.46 8.99 7.88
CA LEU A 175 -3.04 8.85 7.55
C LEU A 175 -2.26 10.17 7.69
N THR A 176 -2.88 11.29 7.31
CA THR A 176 -2.27 12.63 7.49
C THR A 176 -2.22 13.04 8.96
N ALA A 177 -3.23 12.72 9.76
CA ALA A 177 -3.21 12.91 11.21
C ALA A 177 -2.10 12.11 11.89
N ILE A 178 -1.94 10.82 11.54
CA ILE A 178 -0.86 9.97 12.06
C ILE A 178 0.53 10.53 11.71
N SER A 179 0.72 11.01 10.46
CA SER A 179 1.98 11.65 10.05
C SER A 179 2.27 12.92 10.85
N ASN A 180 1.24 13.72 11.13
CA ASN A 180 1.36 14.94 11.91
C ASN A 180 1.67 14.66 13.38
N ASP A 181 1.08 13.63 13.98
CA ASP A 181 1.36 13.19 15.36
C ASP A 181 2.77 12.61 15.52
N GLN A 182 3.29 11.91 14.50
CA GLN A 182 4.69 11.48 14.48
C GLN A 182 5.65 12.67 14.36
N LYS A 183 5.33 13.66 13.53
CA LYS A 183 6.11 14.91 13.39
C LYS A 183 6.11 15.74 14.68
N THR A 184 4.98 15.82 15.40
CA THR A 184 4.90 16.52 16.68
C THR A 184 5.71 15.79 17.77
N ASN A 185 5.64 14.46 17.82
CA ASN A 185 6.47 13.65 18.73
C ASN A 185 7.98 13.81 18.47
N LEU A 186 8.42 13.79 17.22
CA LEU A 186 9.83 14.03 16.86
C LEU A 186 10.29 15.45 17.23
N LYS A 187 9.43 16.46 17.03
CA LYS A 187 9.70 17.84 17.48
C LYS A 187 9.81 17.92 19.00
N GLN A 188 8.98 17.20 19.75
CA GLN A 188 9.04 17.14 21.21
C GLN A 188 10.31 16.42 21.70
N GLN A 189 10.71 15.31 21.07
CA GLN A 189 11.97 14.62 21.37
C GLN A 189 13.19 15.52 21.10
N ARG A 190 13.23 16.24 19.97
CA ARG A 190 14.31 17.20 19.66
C ARG A 190 14.42 18.32 20.71
N LYS A 191 13.28 18.84 21.18
CA LYS A 191 13.26 19.84 22.28
C LYS A 191 13.78 19.27 23.60
N ARG A 192 13.50 17.99 23.92
CA ARG A 192 14.04 17.31 25.11
C ARG A 192 15.55 17.12 25.02
N ILE A 193 16.06 16.69 23.87
CA ILE A 193 17.50 16.51 23.62
C ILE A 193 18.25 17.86 23.71
N GLN A 194 17.71 18.94 23.14
CA GLN A 194 18.30 20.28 23.26
C GLN A 194 18.32 20.77 24.72
N LYS A 195 17.24 20.55 25.48
CA LYS A 195 17.20 20.90 26.91
C LYS A 195 18.21 20.09 27.73
N GLN A 196 18.43 18.82 27.42
CA GLN A 196 19.46 18.00 28.07
C GLN A 196 20.88 18.49 27.73
N LYS A 197 21.18 18.80 26.46
CA LYS A 197 22.48 19.36 26.05
C LYS A 197 22.78 20.70 26.74
N LEU A 198 21.78 21.56 26.90
CA LEU A 198 21.91 22.83 27.64
C LEU A 198 22.17 22.61 29.14
N ARG A 199 21.54 21.60 29.76
CA ARG A 199 21.79 21.23 31.16
C ARG A 199 23.20 20.66 31.37
N ILE A 200 23.70 19.85 30.45
CA ILE A 200 25.07 19.31 30.47
C ILE A 200 26.10 20.44 30.31
N LYS A 201 25.88 21.37 29.37
CA LYS A 201 26.76 22.54 29.19
C LYS A 201 26.81 23.43 30.44
N LYS A 202 25.69 23.64 31.13
CA LYS A 202 25.65 24.37 32.41
C LYS A 202 26.33 23.64 33.57
N ARG A 203 26.31 22.30 33.61
CA ARG A 203 27.07 21.52 34.60
C ARG A 203 28.58 21.58 34.37
N ASN A 204 29.02 21.49 33.11
CA ASN A 204 30.44 21.57 32.77
C ASN A 204 31.03 22.97 33.02
N GLN A 205 30.23 24.04 32.86
CA GLN A 205 30.65 25.41 33.23
C GLN A 205 30.76 25.62 34.75
N ARG A 206 30.00 24.88 35.56
CA ARG A 206 30.12 24.94 37.03
C ARG A 206 31.33 24.15 37.56
N GLY A 207 31.64 22.99 36.97
CA GLY A 207 32.84 22.22 37.30
C GLY A 207 34.14 22.95 36.95
N PHE A 208 34.17 23.72 35.85
CA PHE A 208 35.34 24.53 35.48
C PHE A 208 35.60 25.72 36.41
N ASN A 209 34.58 26.24 37.10
CA ASN A 209 34.73 27.37 38.03
C ASN A 209 35.12 26.93 39.45
N GLN A 210 34.94 25.66 39.82
CA GLN A 210 35.44 25.14 41.10
C GLN A 210 36.94 24.82 41.03
N ASN A 211 37.45 24.33 39.89
CA ASN A 211 38.88 24.04 39.73
C ASN A 211 39.78 25.29 39.58
N LYS A 212 39.22 26.50 39.58
CA LYS A 212 39.99 27.77 39.56
C LYS A 212 40.14 28.43 40.94
N LEU A 213 39.44 27.93 41.96
CA LEU A 213 39.51 28.46 43.32
C LEU A 213 40.53 27.74 44.22
N ASP A 214 41.02 26.57 43.81
CA ASP A 214 41.98 25.76 44.59
C ASP A 214 43.44 25.88 44.13
N VAL A 215 43.78 26.87 43.28
CA VAL A 215 45.16 27.16 42.85
C VAL A 215 45.51 28.63 43.10
N GLN A 216 45.30 29.09 44.32
CA GLN A 216 45.95 30.29 44.87
C GLN A 216 46.14 30.10 46.39
N ILE A 217 47.13 29.29 46.78
CA ILE A 217 47.85 29.41 48.06
C ILE A 217 49.33 29.25 47.73
#